data_AF-A0A2G8Y8P1-F1
#
_entry.id   AF-A0A2G8Y8P1-F1
#
_cell.length_a   1.000
_cell.length_b   1.000
_cell.length_c   1.000
_cell.angle_alpha   90.00
_cell.angle_beta   90.00
_cell.angle_gamma   90.00
#
_symmetry.space_group_name_H-M   'P 1'
#
loop_
_entity.id
_entity.type
_entity.pdbx_description
1 polymer ?
#
loop_
_entity_poly.entity_id
_entity_poly.type
_entity_poly.pdbx_seq_one_letter_code
_entity_poly.pdbx_strand_id
1 'polypeptide(L)'
;MATLERLGVQGIRCFAPDHLEVIAFEKPLTVIVGHNGAGKTTVVECLKFATTGELPPCVDRGRGWVFDPRLLDAAEVKAQVRLRIHTKGGKELTVVRSMQLSQTVDRKGKTKATFK
;
A
#
# COMPACT_ATOMS: atom_id res chain seq x y z
N MET A 1 -14.73 17.92 13.10
CA MET A 1 -13.62 17.96 12.12
C MET A 1 -13.44 16.56 11.57
N ALA A 2 -13.12 16.39 10.28
CA ALA A 2 -12.75 15.06 9.77
C ALA A 2 -11.30 14.76 10.15
N THR A 3 -10.99 13.54 10.58
CA THR A 3 -9.65 13.17 11.05
C THR A 3 -9.24 11.79 10.55
N LEU A 4 -7.96 11.64 10.19
CA LEU A 4 -7.34 10.33 10.00
C LEU A 4 -7.18 9.66 11.36
N GLU A 5 -7.45 8.35 11.44
CA GLU A 5 -7.31 7.60 12.69
C GLU A 5 -6.23 6.52 12.56
N ARG A 6 -6.36 5.64 11.56
CA ARG A 6 -5.39 4.55 11.33
C ARG A 6 -5.20 4.28 9.85
N LEU A 7 -3.96 4.01 9.45
CA LEU A 7 -3.60 3.49 8.14
C LEU A 7 -3.02 2.09 8.30
N GLY A 8 -3.61 1.10 7.65
CA GLY A 8 -3.07 -0.24 7.48
C GLY A 8 -2.43 -0.39 6.09
N VAL A 9 -1.21 -0.92 6.01
CA VAL A 9 -0.48 -1.17 4.77
C VAL A 9 0.06 -2.60 4.77
N GLN A 10 -0.17 -3.34 3.68
CA GLN A 10 0.29 -4.72 3.51
C GLN A 10 0.71 -4.93 2.06
N GLY A 11 1.87 -5.56 1.84
CA GLY A 11 2.34 -5.93 0.51
C GLY A 11 2.64 -4.76 -0.44
N ILE A 12 2.94 -3.57 0.09
CA ILE A 12 3.27 -2.37 -0.71
C ILE A 12 4.76 -2.05 -0.54
N ARG A 13 5.52 -2.04 -1.63
CA ARG A 13 6.98 -1.77 -1.65
C ARG A 13 7.76 -2.52 -0.56
N CYS A 14 8.15 -1.83 0.52
CA CYS A 14 8.92 -2.38 1.63
C CYS A 14 8.06 -2.98 2.75
N PHE A 15 6.73 -2.78 2.70
CA PHE A 15 5.79 -3.42 3.63
C PHE A 15 5.56 -4.86 3.17
N ALA A 16 5.93 -5.81 4.02
CA ALA A 16 5.82 -7.22 3.72
C ALA A 16 4.35 -7.64 3.51
N PRO A 17 4.09 -8.69 2.70
CA PRO A 17 2.72 -9.11 2.40
C PRO A 17 2.13 -10.08 3.43
N ASP A 18 2.92 -10.58 4.38
CA ASP A 18 2.50 -11.59 5.36
C ASP A 18 1.67 -11.00 6.52
N HIS A 19 1.88 -9.73 6.86
CA HIS A 19 1.13 -9.04 7.92
C HIS A 19 0.73 -7.61 7.52
N LEU A 20 -0.29 -7.09 8.20
CA LEU A 20 -0.75 -5.72 8.05
C LEU A 20 -0.01 -4.82 9.04
N GLU A 21 0.78 -3.90 8.53
CA GLU A 21 1.42 -2.85 9.34
C GLU A 21 0.44 -1.71 9.58
N VAL A 22 0.30 -1.27 10.83
CA VAL A 22 -0.70 -0.27 11.22
C VAL A 22 -0.05 0.96 11.83
N ILE A 23 -0.35 2.12 11.24
CA ILE A 23 0.08 3.43 11.72
C ILE A 23 -1.15 4.13 12.32
N ALA A 24 -1.10 4.47 13.60
CA ALA A 24 -2.09 5.31 14.26
C ALA A 24 -1.71 6.78 14.12
N PHE A 25 -2.66 7.63 13.75
CA PHE A 25 -2.43 9.07 13.63
C PHE A 25 -2.77 9.78 14.94
N GLU A 26 -1.79 10.49 15.47
CA GLU A 26 -1.94 11.35 16.64
C GLU A 26 -2.43 12.75 16.23
N LYS A 27 -3.07 13.42 17.19
CA LYS A 27 -3.62 14.78 17.03
C LYS A 27 -2.97 15.70 18.06
N PRO A 28 -2.64 16.95 17.71
CA PRO A 28 -2.91 17.60 16.43
C PRO A 28 -1.89 17.29 15.32
N LEU A 29 -0.77 16.62 15.66
CA LEU A 29 0.36 16.38 14.78
C LEU A 29 0.83 14.93 14.90
N THR A 30 1.14 14.31 13.77
CA THR A 30 1.85 13.03 13.70
C THR A 30 3.18 13.26 12.99
N VAL A 31 4.29 12.77 13.55
CA VAL A 31 5.62 12.89 12.95
C VAL A 31 6.11 11.50 12.53
N ILE A 32 6.44 11.35 11.24
CA ILE A 32 6.97 10.09 10.69
C ILE A 32 8.47 10.28 10.42
N VAL A 33 9.30 9.60 11.22
CA VAL A 33 10.77 9.65 11.13
C VAL A 33 11.34 8.28 10.77
N GLY A 34 12.60 8.26 10.33
CA GLY A 34 13.32 7.03 9.95
C GLY A 34 14.41 7.29 8.91
N HIS A 35 15.27 6.31 8.69
CA HIS A 35 16.36 6.39 7.71
C HIS A 35 15.85 6.49 6.26
N ASN A 36 16.75 6.79 5.32
CA ASN A 36 16.42 6.74 3.89
C ASN A 36 16.06 5.31 3.48
N GLY A 37 15.02 5.16 2.67
CA GLY A 37 14.50 3.85 2.30
C GLY A 37 13.57 3.19 3.34
N ALA A 38 13.34 3.78 4.52
CA ALA A 38 12.46 3.22 5.56
C ALA A 38 10.94 3.23 5.21
N GLY A 39 10.54 3.63 4.00
CA GLY A 39 9.13 3.64 3.59
C GLY A 39 8.32 4.89 3.97
N LYS A 40 8.94 5.96 4.48
CA LYS A 40 8.24 7.22 4.84
C LYS A 40 7.38 7.78 3.70
N THR A 41 7.95 7.90 2.51
CA THR A 41 7.22 8.35 1.31
C THR A 41 6.09 7.39 0.94
N THR A 42 6.30 6.09 1.15
CA THR A 42 5.30 5.05 0.87
C THR A 42 4.07 5.18 1.76
N VAL A 43 4.22 5.62 3.01
CA VAL A 43 3.09 5.94 3.89
C VAL A 43 2.24 7.07 3.30
N VAL A 44 2.87 8.13 2.80
CA VAL A 44 2.18 9.26 2.16
C VAL A 44 1.52 8.84 0.85
N GLU A 45 2.19 8.02 0.03
CA GLU A 45 1.62 7.41 -1.17
C GLU A 45 0.36 6.59 -0.86
N CYS A 46 0.38 5.79 0.22
CA CYS A 46 -0.77 4.99 0.65
C CYS A 46 -1.95 5.88 1.09
N LEU A 47 -1.70 6.98 1.79
CA LEU A 47 -2.74 7.96 2.13
C LEU A 47 -3.38 8.57 0.89
N LYS A 48 -2.55 8.98 -0.09
CA LYS A 48 -3.04 9.50 -1.37
C LYS A 48 -3.88 8.43 -2.09
N PHE A 49 -3.35 7.23 -2.25
CA PHE A 49 -4.04 6.14 -2.92
C PHE A 49 -5.36 5.78 -2.24
N ALA A 50 -5.40 5.68 -0.90
CA ALA A 50 -6.63 5.40 -0.17
C ALA A 50 -7.72 6.44 -0.47
N THR A 51 -7.35 7.73 -0.46
CA THR A 51 -8.29 8.84 -0.61
C THR A 51 -8.70 9.11 -2.05
N THR A 52 -7.81 8.94 -3.05
CA THR A 52 -8.08 9.29 -4.46
C THR A 52 -8.17 8.10 -5.39
N GLY A 53 -7.53 6.97 -5.04
CA GLY A 53 -7.34 5.83 -5.94
C GLY A 53 -6.21 6.00 -6.95
N GLU A 54 -5.49 7.12 -6.93
CA GLU A 54 -4.36 7.34 -7.83
C GLU A 54 -3.11 6.60 -7.35
N LEU A 55 -2.51 5.83 -8.26
CA LEU A 55 -1.21 5.21 -8.04
C LEU A 55 -0.10 6.26 -7.98
N PRO A 56 1.04 5.98 -7.31
CA PRO A 56 2.19 6.88 -7.34
C PRO A 56 2.72 7.10 -8.76
N PRO A 57 3.38 8.23 -9.04
CA PRO A 57 4.05 8.44 -10.31
C PRO A 57 5.20 7.45 -10.51
N CYS A 58 5.61 7.24 -11.76
CA CYS A 58 6.77 6.41 -12.12
C CYS A 58 6.67 4.93 -11.70
N VAL A 59 5.47 4.41 -11.45
CA VAL A 59 5.24 2.98 -11.24
C VAL A 59 4.74 2.37 -12.55
N ASP A 60 5.40 1.32 -13.06
CA ASP A 60 5.02 0.63 -14.31
C ASP A 60 3.62 0.03 -14.21
N ARG A 61 2.59 0.85 -14.50
CA ARG A 61 1.16 0.49 -14.41
C ARG A 61 0.80 -0.20 -13.08
N GLY A 62 1.38 0.27 -11.98
CA GLY A 62 1.17 -0.26 -10.62
C GLY A 62 2.09 -1.41 -10.20
N ARG A 63 2.78 -2.08 -11.14
CA ARG A 63 3.64 -3.24 -10.84
C ARG A 63 4.78 -2.91 -9.89
N GLY A 64 5.43 -1.76 -10.08
CA GLY A 64 6.55 -1.33 -9.24
C GLY A 64 6.14 -0.83 -7.85
N TRP A 65 4.83 -0.85 -7.53
CA TRP A 65 4.32 -0.40 -6.24
C TRP A 65 4.00 -1.55 -5.28
N VAL A 66 3.49 -2.67 -5.82
CA VAL A 66 3.27 -3.89 -5.04
C VAL A 66 4.61 -4.52 -4.69
N PHE A 67 4.71 -5.13 -3.51
CA PHE A 67 5.87 -5.89 -3.09
C PHE A 67 6.21 -6.95 -4.13
N ASP A 68 7.48 -7.06 -4.49
CA ASP A 68 7.93 -7.92 -5.59
C ASP A 68 7.81 -9.41 -5.22
N PRO A 69 6.98 -10.21 -5.91
CA PRO A 69 6.82 -11.64 -5.61
C PRO A 69 8.12 -12.43 -5.70
N ARG A 70 9.09 -11.96 -6.49
CA ARG A 70 10.41 -12.62 -6.67
C ARG A 70 11.25 -12.63 -5.39
N LEU A 71 11.03 -11.67 -4.50
CA LEU A 71 11.76 -11.60 -3.23
C LEU A 71 11.29 -12.66 -2.23
N LEU A 72 10.15 -13.32 -2.51
CA LEU A 72 9.55 -14.37 -1.68
C LEU A 72 9.46 -15.72 -2.42
N ASP A 73 10.02 -15.81 -3.63
CA ASP A 73 9.83 -16.94 -4.55
C ASP A 73 8.34 -17.32 -4.73
N ALA A 74 7.45 -16.32 -4.68
CA ALA A 74 6.01 -16.50 -4.77
C ALA A 74 5.49 -16.22 -6.18
N ALA A 75 4.47 -16.97 -6.61
CA ALA A 75 3.80 -16.73 -7.89
C ALA A 75 2.96 -15.45 -7.88
N GLU A 76 2.47 -15.03 -6.70
CA GLU A 76 1.68 -13.82 -6.55
C GLU A 76 1.87 -13.17 -5.17
N VAL A 77 1.64 -11.86 -5.13
CA VAL A 77 1.53 -11.07 -3.92
C VAL A 77 0.21 -10.32 -3.96
N LYS A 78 -0.55 -10.39 -2.87
CA LYS A 78 -1.72 -9.56 -2.63
C LYS A 78 -1.31 -8.42 -1.72
N ALA A 79 -1.81 -7.22 -2.03
CA ALA A 79 -1.50 -6.02 -1.29
C ALA A 79 -2.76 -5.23 -0.98
N GLN A 80 -2.71 -4.48 0.11
CA GLN A 80 -3.88 -3.77 0.61
C GLN A 80 -3.49 -2.49 1.34
N VAL A 81 -4.30 -1.46 1.12
CA VAL A 81 -4.28 -0.22 1.89
C VAL A 81 -5.64 -0.05 2.56
N ARG A 82 -5.64 0.09 3.89
CA ARG A 82 -6.83 0.31 4.71
C ARG A 82 -6.73 1.66 5.41
N LEU A 83 -7.66 2.57 5.19
CA LEU A 83 -7.67 3.87 5.86
C LEU A 83 -8.95 4.04 6.66
N ARG A 84 -8.81 4.20 7.98
CA ARG A 84 -9.89 4.53 8.89
C ARG A 84 -9.91 6.02 9.16
N ILE A 85 -11.06 6.64 8.95
CA ILE A 85 -11.30 8.08 9.14
C ILE A 85 -12.54 8.31 9.99
N HIS A 86 -12.52 9.36 10.79
CA HIS A 86 -13.73 9.94 11.36
C HIS A 86 -14.19 11.11 10.49
N THR A 87 -15.48 11.10 10.15
CA THR A 87 -16.12 12.19 9.41
C THR A 87 -16.47 13.36 10.34
N LYS A 88 -16.82 14.51 9.76
CA LYS A 88 -17.30 15.67 10.53
C LYS A 88 -18.52 15.35 11.41
N GLY A 89 -19.36 14.38 11.00
CA GLY A 89 -20.55 13.95 11.75
C GLY A 89 -20.29 12.88 12.80
N GLY A 90 -19.04 12.60 13.17
CA GLY A 90 -18.70 11.58 14.18
C GLY A 90 -18.76 10.13 13.68
N LYS A 91 -19.29 9.90 12.47
CA LYS A 91 -19.31 8.58 11.85
C LYS A 91 -17.91 8.15 11.43
N GLU A 92 -17.59 6.90 11.72
CA GLU A 92 -16.38 6.23 11.28
C GLU A 92 -16.58 5.60 9.89
N LEU A 93 -15.58 5.74 9.03
CA LEU A 93 -15.51 5.13 7.72
C LEU A 93 -14.19 4.39 7.58
N THR A 94 -14.24 3.21 6.96
CA THR A 94 -13.04 2.45 6.57
C THR A 94 -13.01 2.32 5.05
N VAL A 95 -11.98 2.86 4.43
CA VAL A 95 -11.69 2.70 3.01
C VAL A 95 -10.71 1.55 2.85
N VAL A 96 -11.03 0.58 1.98
CA VAL A 96 -10.15 -0.56 1.67
C VAL A 96 -9.90 -0.58 0.18
N ARG A 97 -8.62 -0.63 -0.20
CA ARG A 97 -8.20 -0.84 -1.60
C ARG A 97 -7.26 -2.02 -1.66
N SER A 98 -7.63 -3.00 -2.47
CA SER A 98 -6.88 -4.24 -2.66
C SER A 98 -6.29 -4.26 -4.06
N MET A 99 -5.11 -4.85 -4.19
CA MET A 99 -4.42 -5.04 -5.47
C MET A 99 -3.63 -6.35 -5.44
N GLN A 100 -3.23 -6.83 -6.60
CA GLN A 100 -2.51 -8.08 -6.75
C GLN A 100 -1.46 -7.97 -7.86
N LEU A 101 -0.24 -8.45 -7.57
CA LEU A 101 0.80 -8.62 -8.55
C LEU A 101 1.10 -10.11 -8.70
N SER A 102 0.94 -10.63 -9.91
CA SER A 102 1.21 -12.03 -10.25
C SER A 102 2.33 -12.12 -11.26
N GLN A 103 3.12 -13.18 -11.17
CA GLN A 103 4.16 -13.53 -12.11
C GLN A 103 3.83 -14.87 -12.76
N THR A 104 3.85 -14.88 -14.09
CA THR A 104 3.64 -16.09 -14.88
C THR A 104 4.83 -16.26 -15.82
N VAL A 105 5.23 -17.51 -16.07
CA VAL A 105 6.29 -17.83 -17.02
C VAL A 105 5.62 -18.21 -18.34
N ASP A 106 6.00 -17.56 -19.43
CA ASP A 106 5.48 -17.91 -20.76
C ASP A 106 6.12 -19.21 -21.30
N ARG A 107 5.60 -19.73 -22.42
CA ARG A 107 6.13 -20.94 -23.09
C ARG A 107 7.61 -20.82 -23.51
N LYS A 108 8.17 -19.61 -23.56
CA LYS A 108 9.56 -19.32 -23.93
C LYS A 108 10.44 -19.06 -22.70
N GLY A 109 9.93 -19.29 -21.49
CA GLY A 109 10.66 -19.10 -20.23
C GLY A 109 10.76 -17.65 -19.76
N LYS A 110 10.06 -16.69 -20.37
CA LYS A 110 10.07 -15.29 -19.93
C LYS A 110 9.02 -15.03 -18.85
N THR A 111 9.42 -14.36 -17.78
CA THR A 111 8.53 -13.92 -16.72
C THR A 111 7.71 -12.71 -17.15
N LYS A 112 6.39 -12.81 -17.02
CA LYS A 112 5.42 -11.74 -17.29
C LYS A 112 4.69 -11.36 -16.01
N ALA A 113 4.82 -10.09 -15.63
CA ALA A 113 4.12 -9.52 -14.48
C ALA A 113 2.73 -8.98 -14.87
N THR A 114 1.71 -9.33 -14.09
CA THR A 114 0.33 -8.87 -14.25
C THR A 114 -0.15 -8.23 -12.96
N PHE A 115 -0.51 -6.94 -13.04
CA PHE A 115 -1.09 -6.16 -11.94
C PHE A 115 -2.60 -6.08 -12.11
N LYS A 116 -3.34 -6.26 -11.01
CA LYS A 116 -4.80 -6.17 -10.94
C LYS A 116 -5.22 -5.38 -9.72
#